data_AF-A0A822DLI4-F1
#
_entry.id   AF-A0A822DLI4-F1
#
_cell.length_a   1.000
_cell.length_b   1.000
_cell.length_c   1.000
_cell.angle_alpha   90.00
_cell.angle_beta   90.00
_cell.angle_gamma   90.00
#
_symmetry.space_group_name_H-M   'P 1'
#
loop_
_entity.id
_entity.type
_entity.pdbx_description
1 polymer ?
#
loop_
_entity_poly.entity_id
_entity_poly.type
_entity_poly.pdbx_seq_one_letter_code
_entity_poly.pdbx_strand_id
1 'polypeptide(L)'
;MDQNATISRKALGRASQLGYLYDARKEEFCGISLFKNELPTTIVSSIDVPHTQFEYDFSDTFEQKFKKLDVQAQLKVSVLAVSYDALKLPNATHVVVGIKWGANVVASFEFANKENDLKTDIEGALKANMEKISLSISGSASVQFTEDE
;
A
#
# COMPACT_ATOMS: atom_id res chain seq x y z
N MET A 1 -19.48 12.56 -22.74
CA MET A 1 -19.29 12.80 -21.29
C MET A 1 -19.49 11.46 -20.62
N ASP A 2 -18.42 10.79 -20.20
CA ASP A 2 -18.51 9.48 -19.56
C ASP A 2 -19.08 9.64 -18.15
N GLN A 3 -20.35 9.31 -17.96
CA GLN A 3 -21.09 9.48 -16.71
C GLN A 3 -20.87 8.32 -15.72
N ASN A 4 -19.73 7.64 -15.77
CA ASN A 4 -19.44 6.54 -14.83
C ASN A 4 -17.95 6.49 -14.45
N ALA A 5 -17.41 7.64 -14.03
CA ALA A 5 -16.02 7.74 -13.60
C ALA A 5 -15.85 7.14 -12.20
N THR A 6 -15.79 5.81 -12.10
CA THR A 6 -15.34 5.13 -10.89
C THR A 6 -13.90 5.54 -10.60
N ILE A 7 -13.65 6.07 -9.40
CA ILE A 7 -12.29 6.37 -8.92
C ILE A 7 -11.76 5.22 -8.08
N SER A 8 -10.47 4.91 -8.23
CA SER A 8 -9.76 3.95 -7.38
C SER A 8 -8.83 4.68 -6.42
N ARG A 9 -8.78 4.21 -5.16
CA ARG A 9 -7.99 4.79 -4.07
C ARG A 9 -7.35 3.69 -3.24
N LYS A 10 -6.09 3.88 -2.83
CA LYS A 10 -5.41 2.96 -1.92
C LYS A 10 -5.94 3.18 -0.50
N ALA A 11 -6.26 2.09 0.19
CA ALA A 11 -6.75 2.16 1.57
C ALA A 11 -5.67 2.67 2.56
N LEU A 12 -4.40 2.34 2.30
CA LEU A 12 -3.24 2.75 3.12
C LEU A 12 -3.44 2.54 4.63
N GLY A 13 -4.00 1.39 5.01
CA GLY A 13 -4.25 1.02 6.41
C GLY A 13 -5.60 1.48 6.98
N ARG A 14 -6.38 2.29 6.26
CA ARG A 14 -7.74 2.68 6.66
C ARG A 14 -8.73 1.55 6.39
N ALA A 15 -9.51 1.17 7.40
CA ALA A 15 -10.56 0.16 7.26
C ALA A 15 -11.82 0.76 6.61
N SER A 16 -12.49 -0.01 5.76
CA SER A 16 -13.77 0.34 5.14
C SER A 16 -14.57 -0.90 4.76
N GLN A 17 -15.85 -0.72 4.46
CA GLN A 17 -16.76 -1.75 3.97
C GLN A 17 -17.47 -1.29 2.70
N LEU A 18 -18.07 -2.22 1.97
CA LEU A 18 -18.95 -1.88 0.85
C LEU A 18 -20.13 -1.04 1.35
N GLY A 19 -20.47 0.01 0.60
CA GLY A 19 -21.54 0.95 0.95
C GLY A 19 -21.12 2.11 1.85
N TYR A 20 -19.88 2.15 2.35
CA TYR A 20 -19.38 3.27 3.13
C TYR A 20 -19.27 4.53 2.27
N LEU A 21 -19.65 5.67 2.83
CA LEU A 21 -19.49 6.97 2.23
C LEU A 21 -18.03 7.44 2.31
N TYR A 22 -17.57 8.08 1.24
CA TYR A 22 -16.19 8.55 1.08
C TYR A 22 -16.14 10.01 0.58
N ASP A 23 -15.31 10.83 1.22
CA ASP A 23 -15.01 12.20 0.79
C ASP A 23 -13.66 12.24 0.08
N ALA A 24 -13.70 12.33 -1.26
CA ALA A 24 -12.51 12.37 -2.10
C ALA A 24 -11.69 13.66 -1.93
N ARG A 25 -12.25 14.72 -1.35
CA ARG A 25 -11.54 15.98 -1.11
C ARG A 25 -10.67 15.91 0.14
N LYS A 26 -11.14 15.14 1.13
CA LYS A 26 -10.45 14.94 2.41
C LYS A 26 -9.67 13.63 2.46
N GLU A 27 -9.86 12.76 1.46
CA GLU A 27 -9.34 11.40 1.48
C GLU A 27 -9.77 10.69 2.78
N GLU A 28 -11.08 10.65 3.06
CA GLU A 28 -11.60 10.12 4.33
C GLU A 28 -12.86 9.26 4.14
N PHE A 29 -12.95 8.14 4.87
CA PHE A 29 -14.18 7.37 5.00
C PHE A 29 -15.06 8.00 6.08
N CYS A 30 -16.28 8.36 5.73
CA CYS A 30 -17.18 9.10 6.62
C CYS A 30 -17.80 8.25 7.74
N GLY A 31 -17.51 6.93 7.80
CA GLY A 31 -18.06 6.00 8.80
C GLY A 31 -19.57 5.76 8.70
N ILE A 32 -20.22 6.28 7.66
CA ILE A 32 -21.66 6.12 7.39
C ILE A 32 -21.81 5.17 6.21
N SER A 33 -22.68 4.17 6.35
CA SER A 33 -23.04 3.25 5.26
C SER A 33 -24.37 3.64 4.63
N LEU A 34 -24.50 3.46 3.31
CA LEU A 34 -25.81 3.52 2.64
C LEU A 34 -26.72 2.35 3.04
N PHE A 35 -26.12 1.23 3.46
CA PHE A 35 -26.86 0.06 3.88
C PHE A 35 -27.06 0.10 5.40
N LYS A 36 -28.31 -0.05 5.83
CA LYS A 36 -28.68 -0.11 7.26
C LYS A 36 -28.33 -1.47 7.90
N ASN A 37 -28.28 -2.50 7.07
CA ASN A 37 -28.00 -3.88 7.48
C ASN A 37 -26.76 -4.38 6.73
N GLU A 38 -26.16 -5.45 7.22
CA GLU A 38 -25.08 -6.14 6.52
C GLU A 38 -25.54 -6.61 5.13
N LEU A 39 -24.62 -6.53 4.16
CA LEU A 39 -24.90 -6.94 2.80
C LEU A 39 -24.98 -8.47 2.71
N PRO A 40 -26.07 -9.03 2.15
CA PRO A 40 -26.15 -10.46 1.87
C PRO A 40 -25.01 -10.90 0.94
N THR A 41 -24.40 -12.05 1.24
CA THR A 41 -23.33 -12.64 0.42
C THR A 41 -23.77 -12.97 -1.01
N THR A 42 -25.07 -13.10 -1.27
CA THR A 42 -25.64 -13.32 -2.61
C THR A 42 -25.49 -12.12 -3.55
N ILE A 43 -25.37 -10.90 -3.00
CA ILE A 43 -25.25 -9.66 -3.79
C ILE A 43 -23.78 -9.28 -4.00
N VAL A 44 -22.90 -9.73 -3.12
CA VAL A 44 -21.45 -9.44 -3.19
C VAL A 44 -20.76 -10.50 -4.04
N SER A 45 -20.28 -10.10 -5.22
CA SER A 45 -19.39 -10.95 -6.02
C SER A 45 -17.96 -10.84 -5.49
N SER A 46 -17.33 -11.98 -5.25
CA SER A 46 -15.92 -12.09 -4.92
C SER A 46 -15.20 -12.80 -6.06
N ILE A 47 -14.11 -12.21 -6.53
CA ILE A 47 -13.24 -12.79 -7.55
C ILE A 47 -11.85 -12.85 -6.95
N ASP A 48 -11.24 -14.03 -6.96
CA ASP A 48 -9.86 -14.18 -6.53
C ASP A 48 -8.91 -13.59 -7.59
N VAL A 49 -7.97 -12.76 -7.14
CA VAL A 49 -6.99 -12.09 -8.01
C VAL A 49 -5.61 -12.29 -7.37
N PRO A 50 -5.04 -13.51 -7.43
CA PRO A 50 -3.76 -13.81 -6.83
C PRO A 50 -2.67 -12.99 -7.52
N HIS A 51 -1.96 -12.18 -6.75
CA HIS A 51 -0.85 -11.38 -7.25
C HIS A 51 0.13 -11.08 -6.11
N THR A 52 1.39 -11.40 -6.34
CA THR A 52 2.50 -11.11 -5.44
C THR A 52 3.56 -10.35 -6.21
N GLN A 53 4.01 -9.22 -5.66
CA GLN A 53 5.05 -8.38 -6.23
C GLN A 53 6.06 -8.04 -5.13
N PHE A 54 7.34 -8.10 -5.46
CA PHE A 54 8.44 -7.75 -4.57
C PHE A 54 9.30 -6.67 -5.22
N GLU A 55 9.57 -5.60 -4.48
CA GLU A 55 10.40 -4.48 -4.94
C GLU A 55 11.32 -4.05 -3.80
N TYR A 56 12.58 -3.74 -4.10
CA TYR A 56 13.55 -3.21 -3.14
C TYR A 56 14.24 -1.96 -3.70
N ASP A 57 14.74 -1.09 -2.82
CA ASP A 57 15.53 0.09 -3.16
C ASP A 57 16.67 0.26 -2.15
N PHE A 58 17.73 0.95 -2.56
CA PHE A 58 18.82 1.38 -1.66
C PHE A 58 18.70 2.84 -1.26
N SER A 59 17.73 3.56 -1.82
CA SER A 59 17.40 4.92 -1.40
C SER A 59 16.10 4.95 -0.61
N ASP A 60 16.16 5.60 0.56
CA ASP A 60 15.00 5.85 1.40
C ASP A 60 14.52 7.29 1.19
N THR A 61 13.77 7.50 0.09
CA THR A 61 13.07 8.77 -0.14
C THR A 61 11.56 8.57 -0.10
N PHE A 62 10.83 9.59 0.38
CA PHE A 62 9.36 9.59 0.35
C PHE A 62 8.82 9.44 -1.07
N GLU A 63 9.45 10.07 -2.05
CA GLU A 63 9.01 9.99 -3.45
C GLU A 63 9.02 8.55 -3.96
N GLN A 64 10.11 7.82 -3.71
CA GLN A 64 10.23 6.43 -4.09
C GLN A 64 9.22 5.56 -3.35
N LYS A 65 9.07 5.73 -2.04
CA LYS A 65 8.05 5.00 -1.26
C LYS A 65 6.64 5.25 -1.81
N PHE A 66 6.28 6.49 -2.11
CA PHE A 66 4.97 6.80 -2.69
C PHE A 66 4.78 6.28 -4.12
N LYS A 67 5.85 6.23 -4.92
CA LYS A 67 5.83 5.64 -6.26
C LYS A 67 5.57 4.13 -6.18
N LYS A 68 6.28 3.42 -5.31
CA LYS A 68 6.14 1.96 -5.12
C LYS A 68 4.79 1.56 -4.53
N LEU A 69 4.25 2.39 -3.64
CA LEU A 69 2.90 2.21 -3.10
C LEU A 69 1.78 2.62 -4.08
N ASP A 70 2.14 3.15 -5.25
CA ASP A 70 1.20 3.62 -6.28
C ASP A 70 0.15 4.57 -5.69
N VAL A 71 0.64 5.55 -4.92
CA VAL A 71 -0.19 6.55 -4.23
C VAL A 71 -0.39 7.75 -5.14
N GLN A 72 -1.65 8.10 -5.41
CA GLN A 72 -2.00 9.29 -6.20
C GLN A 72 -1.60 10.58 -5.47
N ALA A 73 -1.25 11.63 -6.21
CA ALA A 73 -0.72 12.88 -5.65
C ALA A 73 -1.56 13.48 -4.51
N GLN A 74 -2.90 13.47 -4.63
CA GLN A 74 -3.81 13.97 -3.58
C GLN A 74 -3.66 13.19 -2.26
N LEU A 75 -3.56 11.86 -2.36
CA LEU A 75 -3.36 10.99 -1.20
C LEU A 75 -1.92 11.09 -0.65
N LYS A 76 -0.92 11.43 -1.47
CA LYS A 76 0.43 11.76 -0.96
C LYS A 76 0.38 12.97 -0.03
N VAL A 77 -0.35 14.01 -0.43
CA VAL A 77 -0.51 15.23 0.37
C VAL A 77 -1.24 14.91 1.67
N SER A 78 -2.32 14.13 1.67
CA SER A 78 -3.01 13.79 2.92
C SER A 78 -2.21 12.88 3.86
N VAL A 79 -1.29 12.05 3.33
CA VAL A 79 -0.36 11.27 4.15
C VAL A 79 0.74 12.16 4.76
N LEU A 80 1.26 13.14 4.02
CA LEU A 80 2.35 14.01 4.47
C LEU A 80 1.87 15.17 5.35
N ALA A 81 0.79 15.82 4.93
CA ALA A 81 0.09 16.82 5.71
C ALA A 81 -0.86 16.06 6.62
N VAL A 82 -0.39 15.69 7.81
CA VAL A 82 -1.28 15.31 8.93
C VAL A 82 -2.32 16.44 9.04
N SER A 83 -3.49 16.25 8.44
CA SER A 83 -4.36 17.38 8.10
C SER A 83 -5.06 17.85 9.37
N TYR A 84 -4.63 19.04 9.83
CA TYR A 84 -5.38 19.82 10.79
C TYR A 84 -6.72 20.24 10.17
N ASP A 85 -7.74 20.24 11.03
CA ASP A 85 -9.15 20.60 10.81
C ASP A 85 -10.07 19.60 10.10
N ALA A 86 -10.56 18.67 10.93
CA ALA A 86 -11.86 18.04 10.81
C ALA A 86 -13.00 19.07 10.93
N LEU A 87 -13.29 19.81 9.86
CA LEU A 87 -14.55 20.54 9.76
C LEU A 87 -15.70 19.53 9.63
N LYS A 88 -16.46 19.44 10.72
CA LYS A 88 -17.55 18.49 10.99
C LYS A 88 -18.80 18.81 10.16
N LEU A 89 -19.03 18.02 9.11
CA LEU A 89 -20.29 17.36 8.69
C LEU A 89 -20.16 16.85 7.23
N PRO A 90 -20.86 15.77 6.85
CA PRO A 90 -20.43 14.86 5.79
C PRO A 90 -21.02 15.22 4.43
N ASN A 91 -20.32 16.01 3.64
CA ASN A 91 -20.60 16.10 2.20
C ASN A 91 -19.88 14.96 1.49
N ALA A 92 -20.28 13.72 1.77
CA ALA A 92 -19.76 12.55 1.06
C ALA A 92 -19.88 12.76 -0.45
N THR A 93 -18.81 12.44 -1.16
CA THR A 93 -18.73 12.66 -2.62
C THR A 93 -18.93 11.37 -3.39
N HIS A 94 -18.58 10.24 -2.78
CA HIS A 94 -18.59 8.92 -3.39
C HIS A 94 -19.08 7.87 -2.38
N VAL A 95 -19.43 6.70 -2.88
CA VAL A 95 -19.71 5.50 -2.10
C VAL A 95 -18.76 4.38 -2.52
N VAL A 96 -18.32 3.57 -1.56
CA VAL A 96 -17.49 2.40 -1.81
C VAL A 96 -18.33 1.29 -2.44
N VAL A 97 -18.05 0.96 -3.70
CA VAL A 97 -18.76 -0.07 -4.48
C VAL A 97 -17.93 -1.32 -4.77
N GLY A 98 -16.64 -1.29 -4.48
CA GLY A 98 -15.72 -2.41 -4.70
C GLY A 98 -14.49 -2.27 -3.81
N ILE A 99 -13.96 -3.41 -3.35
CA ILE A 99 -12.75 -3.46 -2.53
C ILE A 99 -11.84 -4.55 -3.12
N LYS A 100 -10.60 -4.17 -3.45
CA LYS A 100 -9.52 -5.14 -3.67
C LYS A 100 -8.78 -5.29 -2.35
N TRP A 101 -8.81 -6.48 -1.76
CA TRP A 101 -8.09 -6.78 -0.52
C TRP A 101 -6.77 -7.50 -0.80
N GLY A 102 -5.86 -7.42 0.16
CA GLY A 102 -4.51 -7.98 0.12
C GLY A 102 -3.64 -7.40 1.23
N ALA A 103 -2.35 -7.72 1.21
CA ALA A 103 -1.37 -7.18 2.15
C ALA A 103 -0.23 -6.51 1.37
N ASN A 104 0.17 -5.32 1.82
CA ASN A 104 1.38 -4.64 1.37
C ASN A 104 2.33 -4.54 2.56
N VAL A 105 3.57 -4.98 2.38
CA VAL A 105 4.63 -4.90 3.41
C VAL A 105 5.71 -3.95 2.92
N VAL A 106 6.10 -2.99 3.76
CA VAL A 106 7.25 -2.11 3.52
C VAL A 106 8.21 -2.28 4.70
N ALA A 107 9.44 -2.66 4.41
CA ALA A 107 10.52 -2.78 5.39
C ALA A 107 11.70 -1.90 4.96
N SER A 108 12.22 -1.11 5.90
CA SER A 108 13.46 -0.35 5.74
C SER A 108 14.54 -1.03 6.58
N PHE A 109 15.74 -1.16 6.03
CA PHE A 109 16.91 -1.68 6.73
C PHE A 109 17.98 -0.60 6.74
N GLU A 110 18.57 -0.36 7.91
CA GLU A 110 19.69 0.57 8.08
C GLU A 110 20.92 -0.22 8.49
N PHE A 111 22.05 0.06 7.84
CA PHE A 111 23.33 -0.59 8.14
C PHE A 111 24.32 0.45 8.68
N ALA A 112 24.82 0.22 9.89
CA ALA A 112 25.84 1.06 10.51
C ALA A 112 27.23 0.59 10.05
N ASN A 113 27.85 1.34 9.15
CA ASN A 113 29.20 1.07 8.68
C ASN A 113 30.24 1.41 9.75
N LYS A 114 30.68 0.41 10.52
CA LYS A 114 31.67 0.56 11.60
C LYS A 114 33.12 0.33 11.14
N GLU A 115 33.31 -0.40 10.04
CA GLU A 115 34.62 -0.83 9.55
C GLU A 115 35.16 0.02 8.40
N ASN A 116 34.44 1.11 8.07
CA ASN A 116 34.75 2.03 6.96
C ASN A 116 34.77 1.33 5.60
N ASP A 117 33.90 0.32 5.44
CA ASP A 117 33.71 -0.40 4.18
C ASP A 117 33.21 0.56 3.09
N LEU A 118 33.52 0.24 1.84
CA LEU A 118 32.97 1.00 0.73
C LEU A 118 31.46 0.80 0.65
N LYS A 119 30.71 1.90 0.55
CA LYS A 119 29.25 1.87 0.43
C LYS A 119 28.76 0.94 -0.70
N THR A 120 29.50 0.89 -1.79
CA THR A 120 29.22 0.02 -2.94
C THR A 120 29.25 -1.47 -2.61
N ASP A 121 30.11 -1.87 -1.69
CA ASP A 121 30.29 -3.27 -1.30
C ASP A 121 29.12 -3.70 -0.41
N ILE A 122 28.73 -2.84 0.54
CA ILE A 122 27.53 -3.03 1.38
C ILE A 122 26.25 -3.08 0.52
N GLU A 123 26.09 -2.14 -0.43
CA GLU A 123 24.95 -2.13 -1.36
C GLU A 123 24.92 -3.39 -2.22
N GLY A 124 26.09 -3.84 -2.71
CA GLY A 124 26.21 -5.07 -3.51
C GLY A 124 25.80 -6.32 -2.74
N ALA A 125 26.27 -6.46 -1.50
CA ALA A 125 25.90 -7.57 -0.61
C ALA A 125 24.40 -7.56 -0.29
N LEU A 126 23.85 -6.39 0.05
CA LEU A 126 22.43 -6.25 0.34
C LEU A 126 21.56 -6.57 -0.88
N LYS A 127 22.00 -6.16 -2.08
CA LYS A 127 21.33 -6.51 -3.35
C LYS A 127 21.27 -8.00 -3.57
N ALA A 128 22.39 -8.71 -3.40
CA ALA A 128 22.42 -10.15 -3.54
C ALA A 128 21.44 -10.84 -2.58
N ASN A 129 21.36 -10.37 -1.33
CA ASN A 129 20.43 -10.89 -0.33
C ASN A 129 18.96 -10.59 -0.63
N MET A 130 18.64 -9.41 -1.19
CA MET A 130 17.28 -9.09 -1.60
C MET A 130 16.80 -9.95 -2.78
N GLU A 131 17.66 -10.26 -3.74
CA GLU A 131 17.33 -11.19 -4.84
C GLU A 131 17.02 -12.59 -4.30
N LYS A 132 17.81 -13.09 -3.33
CA LYS A 132 17.55 -14.36 -2.64
C LYS A 132 16.17 -14.40 -1.98
N ILE A 133 15.78 -13.32 -1.30
CA ILE A 133 14.46 -13.19 -0.67
C ILE A 133 13.35 -13.14 -1.73
N SER A 134 13.53 -12.36 -2.80
CA SER A 134 12.57 -12.25 -3.90
C SER A 134 12.24 -13.62 -4.51
N LEU A 135 13.27 -14.42 -4.80
CA LEU A 135 13.12 -15.79 -5.33
C LEU A 135 12.36 -16.72 -4.37
N SER A 136 12.60 -16.57 -3.07
CA SER A 136 11.90 -17.35 -2.04
C SER A 136 10.41 -16.99 -1.97
N ILE A 137 10.06 -15.72 -2.17
CA ILE A 137 8.68 -15.21 -2.16
C ILE A 137 7.92 -15.60 -3.44
N SER A 138 8.58 -15.60 -4.60
CA SER A 138 7.94 -15.95 -5.89
C SER A 138 7.66 -17.45 -6.09
N GLY A 139 8.17 -18.30 -5.18
CA GLY A 139 7.90 -19.74 -5.18
C GLY A 139 8.62 -20.52 -6.28
N SER A 140 9.91 -20.81 -6.08
CA SER A 140 10.57 -22.10 -6.40
C SER A 140 12.11 -21.98 -6.33
N ALA A 141 12.67 -22.04 -5.11
CA ALA A 141 13.98 -22.62 -4.81
C ALA A 141 14.25 -22.47 -3.31
N SER A 142 14.70 -23.54 -2.65
CA SER A 142 15.32 -23.43 -1.32
C SER A 142 16.60 -22.62 -1.45
N VAL A 143 16.60 -21.37 -1.03
CA VAL A 143 17.84 -20.59 -0.95
C VAL A 143 18.45 -20.84 0.42
N GLN A 144 19.57 -21.55 0.45
CA GLN A 144 20.40 -21.67 1.64
C GLN A 144 21.15 -20.35 1.82
N PHE A 145 20.95 -19.70 2.97
CA PHE A 145 21.80 -18.59 3.38
C PHE A 145 23.13 -19.20 3.83
N THR A 146 24.21 -18.85 3.14
CA THR A 146 25.56 -19.10 3.63
C THR A 146 25.83 -18.10 4.73
N GLU A 147 26.03 -18.56 5.96
CA GLU A 147 26.72 -17.80 6.98
C GLU A 147 28.19 -17.80 6.58
N ASP A 148 28.71 -16.64 6.15
CA ASP A 148 30.15 -16.45 6.02
C ASP A 148 30.71 -16.21 7.44
N GLU A 149 31.77 -16.96 7.76
CA GLU A 149 32.55 -16.96 9.01
C GLU A 149 33.21 -15.60 9.33
#